data_AF-A0A821N9S9-F1
#
_entry.id   AF-A0A821N9S9-F1
#
_cell.length_a   1.000
_cell.length_b   1.000
_cell.length_c   1.000
_cell.angle_alpha   90.00
_cell.angle_beta   90.00
_cell.angle_gamma   90.00
#
_symmetry.space_group_name_H-M   'P 1'
#
loop_
_entity.id
_entity.type
_entity.pdbx_description
1 polymer ?
#
loop_
_entity_poly.entity_id
_entity_poly.type
_entity_poly.pdbx_seq_one_letter_code
_entity_poly.pdbx_strand_id
1 'polypeptide(L)'
;MALAQPVYYFVEHLDNLDVMIPQMARISSKHRAITVKPEHYPIVGKYLLQAIKEYLGEKATPELMAAWQAVYDLIAATFMKLEKELYDKLGSDEHDKGFVPFTIVKKEPIASGPIYIVTLERQDNGKLFDYHAGQYITLRVERGGVLHHGHYPLIDPFDGDTYTVAFKQGNDLDQNSIVSEEIIRHHGVGSTILLSPP
;
A
#
# COMPACT_ATOMS: atom_id res chain seq x y z
N MET A 1 -1.07 -6.46 -17.83
CA MET A 1 -0.84 -5.18 -18.54
C MET A 1 -0.90 -4.01 -17.55
N ALA A 2 0.04 -3.93 -16.60
CA ALA A 2 -0.08 -3.02 -15.45
C ALA A 2 0.73 -1.71 -15.57
N LEU A 3 1.81 -1.67 -16.37
CA LEU A 3 2.70 -0.51 -16.44
C LEU A 3 2.37 0.47 -17.59
N ALA A 4 2.07 -0.05 -18.78
CA ALA A 4 1.92 0.78 -19.99
C ALA A 4 0.72 1.74 -19.92
N GLN A 5 -0.38 1.30 -19.30
CA GLN A 5 -1.61 2.10 -19.19
C GLN A 5 -1.44 3.34 -18.29
N PRO A 6 -0.92 3.22 -17.05
CA PRO A 6 -0.60 4.39 -16.24
C PRO A 6 0.38 5.34 -16.94
N VAL A 7 1.47 4.81 -17.52
CA VAL A 7 2.47 5.65 -18.20
C VAL A 7 1.86 6.39 -19.39
N TYR A 8 1.08 5.71 -20.23
CA TYR A 8 0.39 6.32 -21.36
C TYR A 8 -0.59 7.40 -20.91
N TYR A 9 -1.41 7.11 -19.90
CA TYR A 9 -2.37 8.05 -19.36
C TYR A 9 -1.69 9.29 -18.76
N PHE A 10 -0.54 9.10 -18.07
CA PHE A 10 0.30 10.20 -17.61
C PHE A 10 0.79 11.06 -18.77
N VAL A 11 1.36 10.44 -19.80
CA VAL A 11 1.87 11.15 -21.00
C VAL A 11 0.77 11.95 -21.69
N GLU A 12 -0.44 11.39 -21.84
CA GLU A 12 -1.58 12.08 -22.44
C GLU A 12 -2.04 13.32 -21.65
N HIS A 13 -1.78 13.37 -20.34
CA HIS A 13 -2.26 14.43 -19.45
C HIS A 13 -1.11 15.22 -18.80
N LEU A 14 0.12 15.14 -19.34
CA LEU A 14 1.29 15.85 -18.79
C LEU A 14 1.06 17.36 -18.66
N ASP A 15 0.32 17.95 -19.61
CA ASP A 15 0.00 19.38 -19.63
C ASP A 15 -1.07 19.78 -18.59
N ASN A 16 -1.75 18.80 -17.98
CA ASN A 16 -2.83 19.02 -17.02
C ASN A 16 -2.84 17.95 -15.93
N LEU A 17 -1.77 17.92 -15.12
CA LEU A 17 -1.64 16.97 -14.01
C LEU A 17 -2.76 17.08 -12.96
N ASP A 18 -3.44 18.22 -12.89
CA ASP A 18 -4.54 18.43 -11.93
C ASP A 18 -5.68 17.42 -12.12
N VAL A 19 -5.95 16.99 -13.36
CA VAL A 19 -6.98 15.97 -13.64
C VAL A 19 -6.58 14.58 -13.13
N MET A 20 -5.29 14.37 -12.89
CA MET A 20 -4.75 13.11 -12.40
C MET A 20 -4.70 13.03 -10.88
N ILE A 21 -4.80 14.17 -10.18
CA ILE A 21 -4.70 14.24 -8.72
C ILE A 21 -5.59 13.21 -8.01
N PRO A 22 -6.87 13.00 -8.37
CA PRO A 22 -7.70 11.99 -7.70
C PRO A 22 -7.16 10.56 -7.84
N GLN A 23 -6.61 10.21 -9.01
CA GLN A 23 -6.04 8.90 -9.25
C GLN A 23 -4.69 8.73 -8.52
N MET A 24 -3.86 9.76 -8.57
CA MET A 24 -2.59 9.80 -7.86
C MET A 24 -2.79 9.74 -6.35
N ALA A 25 -3.82 10.40 -5.81
CA ALA A 25 -4.17 10.31 -4.39
C ALA A 25 -4.50 8.87 -3.98
N ARG A 26 -5.27 8.13 -4.80
CA ARG A 26 -5.56 6.71 -4.53
C ARG A 26 -4.31 5.82 -4.55
N ILE A 27 -3.37 6.09 -5.44
CA ILE A 27 -2.09 5.37 -5.49
C ILE A 27 -1.20 5.76 -4.30
N SER A 28 -1.17 7.05 -3.94
CA SER A 28 -0.44 7.59 -2.79
C SER A 28 -0.91 6.95 -1.48
N SER A 29 -2.22 6.71 -1.32
CA SER A 29 -2.76 5.95 -0.19
C SER A 29 -2.16 4.54 -0.09
N LYS A 30 -1.95 3.85 -1.23
CA LYS A 30 -1.30 2.53 -1.25
C LYS A 30 0.19 2.62 -0.95
N HIS A 31 0.89 3.59 -1.53
CA HIS A 31 2.31 3.84 -1.27
C HIS A 31 2.57 4.09 0.22
N ARG A 32 1.80 4.97 0.86
CA ARG A 32 1.89 5.22 2.30
C ARG A 32 1.68 3.94 3.09
N ALA A 33 0.65 3.17 2.74
CA ALA A 33 0.30 1.95 3.46
C ALA A 33 1.37 0.85 3.38
N ILE A 34 2.17 0.81 2.30
CA ILE A 34 3.33 -0.09 2.17
C ILE A 34 4.65 0.57 2.55
N THR A 35 4.61 1.73 3.21
CA THR A 35 5.79 2.46 3.70
C THR A 35 6.76 2.96 2.62
N VAL A 36 6.26 3.43 1.47
CA VAL A 36 7.09 4.11 0.47
C VAL A 36 7.64 5.42 1.04
N LYS A 37 8.92 5.70 0.78
CA LYS A 37 9.64 6.89 1.28
C LYS A 37 10.27 7.67 0.12
N PRO A 38 10.56 8.98 0.31
CA PRO A 38 11.22 9.80 -0.71
C PRO A 38 12.51 9.19 -1.26
N GLU A 39 13.33 8.54 -0.42
CA GLU A 39 14.56 7.88 -0.84
C GLU A 39 14.37 6.69 -1.79
N HIS A 40 13.15 6.13 -1.90
CA HIS A 40 12.85 5.05 -2.86
C HIS A 40 12.72 5.57 -4.30
N TYR A 41 12.29 6.83 -4.49
CA TYR A 41 12.05 7.38 -5.83
C TYR A 41 13.32 7.42 -6.70
N PRO A 42 14.46 7.95 -6.24
CA PRO A 42 15.68 7.94 -7.04
C PRO A 42 16.10 6.53 -7.52
N ILE A 43 15.85 5.51 -6.70
CA ILE A 43 16.15 4.11 -7.04
C ILE A 43 15.25 3.63 -8.17
N VAL A 44 13.93 3.84 -8.03
CA VAL A 44 12.94 3.46 -9.06
C VAL A 44 13.21 4.19 -10.36
N GLY A 45 13.42 5.51 -10.31
CA GLY A 45 13.69 6.34 -11.48
C GLY A 45 14.91 5.87 -12.26
N LYS A 46 16.02 5.59 -11.56
CA LYS A 46 17.24 5.06 -12.18
C LYS A 46 16.99 3.79 -12.98
N TYR A 47 16.36 2.78 -12.36
CA TYR A 47 16.16 1.48 -13.02
C TYR A 47 15.06 1.53 -14.09
N LEU A 48 14.04 2.37 -13.93
CA LEU A 48 13.02 2.60 -14.95
C LEU A 48 13.64 3.21 -16.21
N LEU A 49 14.42 4.28 -16.07
CA LEU A 49 15.06 4.95 -17.21
C LEU A 49 16.10 4.05 -17.87
N GLN A 50 16.82 3.24 -17.09
CA GLN A 50 17.70 2.21 -17.63
C GLN A 50 16.92 1.19 -18.49
N ALA A 51 15.79 0.67 -17.99
CA ALA A 51 14.97 -0.28 -18.72
C ALA A 51 14.37 0.33 -20.01
N ILE A 52 13.93 1.60 -19.96
CA ILE A 52 13.45 2.33 -21.14
C ILE A 52 14.57 2.46 -22.18
N LYS A 53 15.78 2.83 -21.75
CA LYS A 53 16.95 2.95 -22.62
C LYS A 53 17.31 1.62 -23.27
N GLU A 54 17.34 0.53 -22.49
CA GLU A 54 17.63 -0.81 -22.99
C GLU A 54 16.58 -1.27 -24.01
N TYR A 55 15.29 -1.01 -23.75
CA TYR A 55 14.20 -1.37 -24.66
C TYR A 55 14.23 -0.58 -25.98
N LEU A 56 14.48 0.74 -25.92
CA LEU A 56 14.51 1.61 -27.09
C LEU A 56 15.79 1.45 -27.93
N GLY A 57 16.89 0.97 -27.33
CA GLY A 57 18.17 0.77 -28.00
C GLY A 57 18.67 2.06 -28.64
N GLU A 58 18.96 2.02 -29.94
CA GLU A 58 19.45 3.19 -30.71
C GLU A 58 18.46 4.36 -30.75
N LYS A 59 17.16 4.12 -30.50
CA LYS A 59 16.14 5.18 -30.45
C LYS A 59 16.17 5.98 -29.14
N ALA A 60 16.90 5.53 -28.13
CA ALA A 60 17.06 6.21 -26.85
C ALA A 60 18.03 7.40 -26.96
N THR A 61 17.65 8.43 -27.72
CA THR A 61 18.47 9.63 -27.88
C THR A 61 18.66 10.34 -26.54
N PRO A 62 19.76 11.09 -26.34
CA PRO A 62 19.98 11.84 -25.09
C PRO A 62 18.83 12.79 -24.76
N GLU A 63 18.26 13.44 -25.77
CA GLU A 63 17.11 14.34 -25.64
C GLU A 63 15.85 13.59 -25.17
N LEU A 64 15.55 12.44 -25.78
CA LEU A 64 14.41 11.61 -25.37
C LEU A 64 14.56 11.11 -23.93
N MET A 65 15.77 10.66 -23.55
CA MET A 65 16.02 10.20 -22.18
C MET A 65 15.93 11.35 -21.15
N ALA A 66 16.36 12.56 -21.52
CA ALA A 66 16.20 13.73 -20.68
C ALA A 66 14.72 14.11 -20.49
N ALA A 67 13.90 13.99 -21.54
CA ALA A 67 12.46 14.20 -21.44
C ALA A 67 11.80 13.17 -20.50
N TRP A 68 12.15 11.88 -20.62
CA TRP A 68 11.66 10.85 -19.69
C TRP A 68 12.08 11.08 -18.25
N GLN A 69 13.31 11.55 -18.02
CA GLN A 69 13.78 11.93 -16.68
C GLN A 69 12.92 13.07 -16.11
N ALA A 70 12.69 14.13 -16.88
CA ALA A 70 11.88 15.27 -16.45
C ALA A 70 10.43 14.85 -16.11
N VAL A 71 9.84 13.97 -16.93
CA VAL A 71 8.51 13.40 -16.65
C VAL A 71 8.51 12.60 -15.36
N TYR A 72 9.50 11.73 -15.16
CA TYR A 72 9.62 10.94 -13.94
C TYR A 72 9.72 11.83 -12.69
N ASP A 73 10.59 12.85 -12.73
CA ASP A 73 10.84 13.75 -11.60
C ASP A 73 9.57 14.52 -11.22
N LEU A 74 8.80 14.98 -12.21
CA LEU A 74 7.53 15.67 -12.00
C LEU A 74 6.48 14.76 -11.34
N ILE A 75 6.35 13.53 -11.83
CA ILE A 75 5.42 12.54 -11.26
C ILE A 75 5.85 12.16 -9.84
N ALA A 76 7.15 11.90 -9.63
CA ALA A 76 7.72 11.57 -8.33
C ALA A 76 7.50 12.69 -7.31
N ALA A 77 7.75 13.94 -7.68
CA ALA A 77 7.52 15.10 -6.82
C ALA A 77 6.05 15.22 -6.40
N THR A 78 5.12 14.95 -7.32
CA THR A 78 3.68 15.00 -7.04
C THR A 78 3.27 13.90 -6.07
N PHE A 79 3.74 12.66 -6.27
CA PHE A 79 3.50 11.57 -5.31
C PHE A 79 4.08 11.86 -3.94
N MET A 80 5.34 12.29 -3.86
CA MET A 80 6.00 12.61 -2.59
C MET A 80 5.24 13.70 -1.82
N LYS A 81 4.67 14.69 -2.51
CA LYS A 81 3.83 15.71 -1.88
C LYS A 81 2.55 15.10 -1.28
N LEU A 82 1.81 14.33 -2.06
CA LEU A 82 0.56 13.68 -1.62
C LEU A 82 0.81 12.70 -0.47
N GLU A 83 1.88 11.91 -0.56
CA GLU A 83 2.28 10.95 0.47
C GLU A 83 2.74 11.63 1.75
N LYS A 84 3.44 12.76 1.64
CA LYS A 84 3.80 13.57 2.80
C LYS A 84 2.55 14.01 3.56
N GLU A 85 1.52 14.50 2.87
CA GLU A 85 0.26 14.88 3.50
C GLU A 85 -0.42 13.68 4.20
N LEU A 86 -0.33 12.48 3.63
CA LEU A 86 -0.85 11.26 4.25
C LEU A 86 -0.04 10.83 5.49
N TYR A 87 1.29 10.97 5.45
CA TYR A 87 2.14 10.72 6.62
C TYR A 87 1.95 11.74 7.73
N ASP A 88 1.79 13.01 7.39
CA ASP A 88 1.57 14.09 8.36
C ASP A 88 0.25 13.87 9.14
N LYS A 89 -0.77 13.28 8.51
CA LYS A 89 -2.04 12.91 9.17
C LYS A 89 -1.89 11.85 10.26
N LEU A 90 -0.80 11.06 10.22
CA LEU A 90 -0.51 10.07 11.27
C LEU A 90 0.15 10.71 12.51
N GLY A 91 0.41 12.02 12.48
CA GLY A 91 1.00 12.76 13.59
C GLY A 91 2.53 12.73 13.59
N SER A 92 3.11 13.09 14.73
CA SER A 92 4.56 13.26 14.89
C SER A 92 5.29 11.98 15.30
N ASP A 93 4.59 10.95 15.75
CA ASP A 93 5.21 9.69 16.14
C ASP A 93 5.65 8.91 14.89
N GLU A 94 6.96 8.71 14.73
CA GLU A 94 7.50 7.95 13.61
C GLU A 94 7.12 6.46 13.68
N HIS A 95 6.81 5.93 14.87
CA HIS A 95 6.33 4.57 15.04
C HIS A 95 5.00 4.34 14.31
N ASP A 96 4.09 5.32 14.37
CA ASP A 96 2.77 5.27 13.73
C ASP A 96 2.83 5.33 12.21
N LYS A 97 3.95 5.83 11.66
CA LYS A 97 4.16 5.94 10.20
C LYS A 97 4.65 4.65 9.56
N GLY A 98 4.75 3.57 10.34
CA GLY A 98 5.25 2.27 9.92
C GLY A 98 4.19 1.16 10.02
N PHE A 99 4.69 -0.05 10.23
CA PHE A 99 3.88 -1.21 10.57
C PHE A 99 3.92 -1.41 12.09
N VAL A 100 2.75 -1.36 12.71
CA VAL A 100 2.55 -1.42 14.16
C VAL A 100 2.03 -2.81 14.54
N PRO A 101 2.44 -3.35 15.72
CA PRO A 101 1.95 -4.64 16.19
C PRO A 101 0.51 -4.58 16.74
N PHE A 102 -0.30 -5.53 16.29
CA PHE A 102 -1.67 -5.75 16.73
C PHE A 102 -1.86 -7.21 17.15
N THR A 103 -2.69 -7.43 18.16
CA THR A 103 -3.14 -8.76 18.60
C THR A 103 -4.42 -9.13 17.88
N ILE A 104 -4.51 -10.38 17.40
CA ILE A 104 -5.79 -10.97 17.02
C ILE A 104 -6.57 -11.28 18.30
N VAL A 105 -7.59 -10.49 18.61
CA VAL A 105 -8.43 -10.68 19.80
C VAL A 105 -9.66 -11.54 19.51
N LYS A 106 -10.10 -11.58 18.25
CA LYS A 106 -11.22 -12.42 17.80
C LYS A 106 -10.95 -12.95 16.38
N LYS A 107 -11.34 -14.20 16.13
CA LYS A 107 -11.28 -14.83 14.80
C LYS A 107 -12.42 -15.84 14.66
N GLU A 108 -13.38 -15.56 13.78
CA GLU A 108 -14.60 -16.35 13.64
C GLU A 108 -14.88 -16.69 12.17
N PRO A 109 -15.18 -17.95 11.82
CA PRO A 109 -15.64 -18.30 10.49
C PRO A 109 -17.08 -17.80 10.26
N ILE A 110 -17.36 -17.27 9.07
CA ILE A 110 -18.74 -17.03 8.64
C ILE A 110 -19.33 -18.38 8.18
N ALA A 111 -20.49 -18.74 8.74
CA ALA A 111 -21.12 -20.07 8.65
C ALA A 111 -21.29 -20.67 7.23
N SER A 112 -21.11 -19.91 6.16
CA SER A 112 -21.40 -20.31 4.77
C SER A 112 -20.20 -20.29 3.82
N GLY A 113 -18.97 -20.00 4.27
CA GLY A 113 -17.86 -19.92 3.32
C GLY A 113 -16.46 -19.85 3.93
N PRO A 114 -15.43 -19.77 3.09
CA PRO A 114 -14.04 -19.68 3.52
C PRO A 114 -13.70 -18.24 3.95
N ILE A 115 -14.56 -17.59 4.73
CA ILE A 115 -14.38 -16.21 5.18
C ILE A 115 -14.29 -16.19 6.69
N TYR A 116 -13.30 -15.46 7.21
CA TYR A 116 -13.07 -15.27 8.63
C TYR A 116 -13.18 -13.79 8.97
N ILE A 117 -13.98 -13.47 9.98
CA ILE A 117 -14.01 -12.14 10.60
C ILE A 117 -12.92 -12.12 11.67
N VAL A 118 -12.07 -11.11 11.62
CA VAL A 118 -10.95 -10.95 12.54
C VAL A 118 -10.99 -9.55 13.14
N THR A 119 -10.93 -9.50 14.48
CA THR A 119 -10.84 -8.27 15.25
C THR A 119 -9.44 -8.12 15.80
N LEU A 120 -8.89 -6.91 15.65
CA LEU A 120 -7.50 -6.57 15.93
C LEU A 120 -7.45 -5.45 16.97
N GLU A 121 -6.64 -5.66 18.00
CA GLU A 121 -6.37 -4.67 19.05
C GLU A 121 -4.89 -4.26 19.02
N ARG A 122 -4.61 -2.97 19.18
CA ARG A 122 -3.24 -2.44 19.12
C ARG A 122 -2.46 -2.77 20.39
N GLN A 123 -1.20 -3.21 20.26
CA GLN A 123 -0.42 -3.72 21.42
C GLN A 123 0.35 -2.68 22.22
N ASP A 124 0.67 -1.53 21.63
CA ASP A 124 1.60 -0.54 22.20
C ASP A 124 0.89 0.58 22.98
N ASN A 125 -0.41 0.42 23.28
CA ASN A 125 -1.27 1.44 23.90
C ASN A 125 -1.39 2.76 23.10
N GLY A 126 -0.94 2.78 21.84
CA GLY A 126 -1.19 3.90 20.94
C GLY A 126 -2.67 4.01 20.57
N LYS A 127 -3.09 5.21 20.15
CA LYS A 127 -4.46 5.41 19.69
C LYS A 127 -4.65 4.79 18.31
N LEU A 128 -5.85 4.29 18.05
CA LEU A 128 -6.24 3.94 16.68
C LEU A 128 -6.52 5.20 15.86
N PHE A 129 -6.34 5.09 14.56
CA PHE A 129 -6.64 6.13 13.59
C PHE A 129 -8.08 5.95 13.10
N ASP A 130 -8.87 7.00 13.21
CA ASP A 130 -10.23 7.03 12.68
C ASP A 130 -10.22 6.83 11.15
N TYR A 131 -11.32 6.29 10.64
CA TYR A 131 -11.46 5.95 9.23
C TYR A 131 -12.89 6.12 8.72
N HIS A 132 -13.00 6.32 7.41
CA HIS A 132 -14.26 6.36 6.70
C HIS A 132 -14.52 5.04 5.97
N ALA A 133 -15.80 4.76 5.72
CA ALA A 133 -16.23 3.58 4.97
C ALA A 133 -15.50 3.50 3.62
N GLY A 134 -14.90 2.34 3.35
CA GLY A 134 -14.09 2.09 2.16
C GLY A 134 -12.58 2.28 2.34
N GLN A 135 -12.11 2.81 3.48
CA GLN A 135 -10.69 2.74 3.85
C GLN A 135 -10.29 1.31 4.27
N TYR A 136 -8.99 1.05 4.25
CA TYR A 136 -8.41 -0.27 4.47
C TYR A 136 -7.18 -0.16 5.35
N ILE A 137 -6.91 -1.19 6.15
CA ILE A 137 -5.59 -1.40 6.75
C ILE A 137 -4.71 -2.21 5.79
N THR A 138 -3.40 -2.13 5.95
CA THR A 138 -2.47 -3.00 5.21
C THR A 138 -1.74 -3.90 6.16
N LEU A 139 -1.87 -5.21 5.97
CA LEU A 139 -1.19 -6.22 6.77
C LEU A 139 0.11 -6.64 6.11
N ARG A 140 1.13 -6.92 6.93
CA ARG A 140 2.42 -7.44 6.50
C ARG A 140 2.68 -8.79 7.16
N VAL A 141 2.99 -9.77 6.33
CA VAL A 141 3.46 -11.08 6.77
C VAL A 141 4.77 -11.42 6.05
N GLU A 142 5.56 -12.30 6.66
CA GLU A 142 6.75 -12.86 6.03
C GLU A 142 6.48 -14.33 5.68
N ARG A 143 6.70 -14.70 4.42
CA ARG A 143 6.57 -16.09 3.97
C ARG A 143 7.73 -16.43 3.05
N GLY A 144 8.46 -17.50 3.37
CA GLY A 144 9.62 -17.93 2.56
C GLY A 144 10.74 -16.89 2.46
N GLY A 145 10.93 -16.04 3.50
CA GLY A 145 11.94 -14.98 3.51
C GLY A 145 11.56 -13.73 2.71
N VAL A 146 10.30 -13.64 2.25
CA VAL A 146 9.79 -12.50 1.48
C VAL A 146 8.64 -11.85 2.25
N LEU A 147 8.65 -10.51 2.30
CA LEU A 147 7.56 -9.73 2.86
C LEU A 147 6.43 -9.61 1.84
N HIS A 148 5.22 -9.89 2.31
CA HIS A 148 3.97 -9.76 1.56
C HIS A 148 3.07 -8.72 2.23
N HIS A 149 2.38 -7.92 1.42
CA HIS A 149 1.47 -6.88 1.89
C HIS A 149 0.06 -7.10 1.34
N GLY A 150 -0.94 -7.12 2.23
CA GLY A 150 -2.34 -7.29 1.85
C GLY A 150 -3.20 -6.12 2.32
N HIS A 151 -4.05 -5.57 1.45
CA HIS A 151 -4.95 -4.47 1.80
C HIS A 151 -6.35 -5.01 2.13
N TYR A 152 -6.87 -4.67 3.30
CA TYR A 152 -8.14 -5.19 3.81
C TYR A 152 -9.07 -4.06 4.25
N PRO A 153 -10.22 -3.89 3.58
CA PRO A 153 -11.22 -2.91 3.98
C PRO A 153 -11.68 -3.16 5.42
N LEU A 154 -11.84 -2.09 6.17
CA LEU A 154 -12.43 -2.11 7.50
C LEU A 154 -13.96 -2.23 7.35
N ILE A 155 -14.57 -3.14 8.12
CA ILE A 155 -15.97 -3.54 7.90
C ILE A 155 -16.96 -3.06 8.98
N ASP A 156 -16.45 -2.65 10.15
CA ASP A 156 -17.26 -2.06 11.22
C ASP A 156 -17.05 -0.53 11.28
N PRO A 157 -17.97 0.25 11.87
CA PRO A 157 -17.71 1.63 12.23
C PRO A 157 -16.56 1.75 13.24
N PHE A 158 -15.81 2.85 13.18
CA PHE A 158 -14.73 3.09 14.14
C PHE A 158 -15.28 3.23 15.57
N ASP A 159 -14.79 2.38 16.48
CA ASP A 159 -15.17 2.36 17.90
C ASP A 159 -14.11 3.00 18.81
N GLY A 160 -12.89 3.22 18.31
CA GLY A 160 -11.75 3.77 19.06
C GLY A 160 -10.79 2.71 19.62
N ASP A 161 -11.21 1.45 19.66
CA ASP A 161 -10.54 0.39 20.42
C ASP A 161 -10.04 -0.75 19.52
N THR A 162 -10.78 -1.08 18.44
CA THR A 162 -10.45 -2.20 17.57
C THR A 162 -10.59 -1.89 16.08
N TYR A 163 -9.95 -2.74 15.26
CA TYR A 163 -10.22 -2.83 13.82
C TYR A 163 -10.79 -4.20 13.48
N THR A 164 -11.86 -4.24 12.70
CA THR A 164 -12.42 -5.49 12.17
C THR A 164 -12.23 -5.58 10.66
N VAL A 165 -11.76 -6.74 10.20
CA VAL A 165 -11.60 -7.07 8.78
C VAL A 165 -12.14 -8.47 8.46
N ALA A 166 -12.52 -8.66 7.20
CA ALA A 166 -12.90 -9.97 6.67
C ALA A 166 -11.78 -10.54 5.79
N PHE A 167 -11.27 -11.71 6.16
CA PHE A 167 -10.33 -12.47 5.34
C PHE A 167 -11.07 -13.55 4.58
N LYS A 168 -10.99 -13.52 3.26
CA LYS A 168 -11.29 -14.69 2.44
C LYS A 168 -10.04 -15.58 2.41
N GLN A 169 -10.21 -16.86 2.71
CA GLN A 169 -9.17 -17.88 2.60
C GLN A 169 -8.53 -17.80 1.22
N GLY A 170 -7.20 -17.80 1.23
CA GLY A 170 -6.41 -17.55 0.04
C GLY A 170 -6.32 -18.77 -0.87
N ASN A 171 -5.76 -18.53 -2.05
CA ASN A 171 -5.38 -19.55 -3.02
C ASN A 171 -3.96 -19.30 -3.58
N ASP A 172 -3.18 -18.44 -2.90
CA ASP A 172 -1.82 -18.03 -3.25
C ASP A 172 -1.63 -17.46 -4.66
N LEU A 173 -2.69 -16.94 -5.29
CA LEU A 173 -2.62 -16.34 -6.64
C LEU A 173 -2.24 -14.85 -6.63
N ASP A 174 -2.47 -14.16 -5.51
CA ASP A 174 -2.15 -12.74 -5.33
C ASP A 174 -1.70 -12.42 -3.89
N GLN A 175 -1.16 -11.21 -3.69
CA GLN A 175 -0.62 -10.75 -2.40
C GLN A 175 -1.66 -10.82 -1.25
N ASN A 176 -2.90 -10.41 -1.49
CA ASN A 176 -3.96 -10.49 -0.48
C ASN A 176 -4.28 -11.96 -0.16
N SER A 177 -4.31 -12.83 -1.17
CA SER A 177 -4.56 -14.26 -0.95
C SER A 177 -3.45 -14.92 -0.12
N ILE A 178 -2.18 -14.57 -0.35
CA ILE A 178 -1.02 -15.07 0.41
C ILE A 178 -1.12 -14.62 1.88
N VAL A 179 -1.37 -13.33 2.10
CA VAL A 179 -1.47 -12.74 3.45
C VAL A 179 -2.66 -13.32 4.20
N SER A 180 -3.82 -13.46 3.54
CA SER A 180 -5.02 -14.06 4.14
C SER A 180 -4.78 -15.51 4.51
N GLU A 181 -4.15 -16.29 3.63
CA GLU A 181 -3.86 -17.70 3.90
C GLU A 181 -2.91 -17.87 5.08
N GLU A 182 -1.86 -17.05 5.15
CA GLU A 182 -0.91 -17.04 6.25
C GLU A 182 -1.61 -16.75 7.58
N ILE A 183 -2.40 -15.67 7.65
CA ILE A 183 -3.14 -15.29 8.86
C ILE A 183 -4.20 -16.34 9.23
N ILE A 184 -4.91 -16.90 8.25
CA ILE A 184 -5.97 -17.89 8.50
C ILE A 184 -5.37 -19.21 9.01
N ARG A 185 -4.24 -19.67 8.47
CA ARG A 185 -3.68 -20.98 8.85
C ARG A 185 -2.72 -20.93 10.03
N HIS A 186 -1.93 -19.87 10.16
CA HIS A 186 -0.78 -19.86 11.07
C HIS A 186 -0.92 -18.86 12.24
N HIS A 187 -1.91 -17.96 12.19
CA HIS A 187 -2.16 -17.00 13.28
C HIS A 187 -3.50 -17.28 13.97
N GLY A 188 -3.46 -17.50 15.28
CA GLY A 188 -4.64 -17.72 16.13
C GLY A 188 -5.02 -16.47 16.93
N VAL A 189 -6.03 -16.60 17.78
CA VAL A 189 -6.30 -15.60 18.82
C VAL A 189 -5.09 -15.51 19.75
N GLY A 190 -4.67 -14.28 20.08
CA GLY A 190 -3.45 -13.98 20.82
C GLY A 190 -2.19 -13.84 19.96
N SER A 191 -2.23 -14.21 18.67
CA SER A 191 -1.10 -13.97 17.77
C SER A 191 -0.93 -12.49 17.48
N THR A 192 0.33 -12.09 17.28
CA THR A 192 0.69 -10.74 16.84
C THR A 192 0.77 -10.70 15.32
N ILE A 193 0.26 -9.63 14.73
CA ILE A 193 0.39 -9.30 13.31
C ILE A 193 0.79 -7.84 13.14
N LEU A 194 1.43 -7.51 12.02
CA LEU A 194 1.89 -6.16 11.73
C LEU A 194 0.97 -5.50 10.71
N LEU A 195 0.49 -4.29 11.01
CA LEU A 195 -0.33 -3.52 10.07
C LEU A 195 0.05 -2.05 9.99
N SER A 196 -0.15 -1.44 8.83
CA SER A 196 -0.17 0.01 8.66
C SER A 196 -1.59 0.55 8.89
N PRO A 197 -1.73 1.77 9.43
CA PRO A 197 -3.04 2.38 9.67
C PRO A 197 -3.84 2.66 8.38
N PRO A 198 -5.16 2.91 8.51
CA PRO A 198 -6.05 3.28 7.41
C PRO A 198 -5.72 4.61 6.73
#